data_AF-A0A8D3AQC2-F1
#
_entry.id   AF-A0A8D3AQC2-F1
#
_cell.length_a   1.000
_cell.length_b   1.000
_cell.length_c   1.000
_cell.angle_alpha   90.00
_cell.angle_beta   90.00
_cell.angle_gamma   90.00
#
_symmetry.space_group_name_H-M   'P 1'
#
loop_
_entity.id
_entity.type
_entity.pdbx_description
1 polymer ?
#
loop_
_entity_poly.entity_id
_entity_poly.type
_entity_poly.pdbx_seq_one_letter_code
_entity_poly.pdbx_strand_id
1 'polypeptide(L)'
;MILLLSLLIFFVPLEGGSSSISCYNDQGDAVDWFYLYKLPKQDGTKSPEKGEMYLLLDKGSEGWTDGKVTVNDTTGALGRTVGQLYSQGKNSEVAYILYNDQRPTEDGGGRRVDNSGSSGGHTKGVVLLDKNQGFWLVHSTPHFPPVRQAGEFSYPSSGVTNGQNFICVTYPLDRFQTIGEQLQINQPHVYDCDIPESLASLVPALAAVCGKKRLSDVHIAPHNKPVSNRSVTLTSKDGTDFISFAKGASFDNDLYHSWVAPSLQSDLLVQFWIRSSGILPSDCSLGWKVLDIELISPGKAFTFKASQDHSKWAVSTEAAGRGVGGGWVCVGDINRNKAEEKRGGEGRCVCGTRRCGRLTGRRLCNARLVEEEPSSADAPPETAGSTGRGDAGCEINIVQCVFLI
;
A
#
# COMPACT_ATOMS: atom_id res chain seq x y z
N MET A 1 47.97 -2.26 -56.50
CA MET A 1 47.32 -1.48 -55.43
C MET A 1 45.81 -1.63 -55.60
N ILE A 2 45.19 -2.53 -54.85
CA ILE A 2 43.73 -2.67 -54.78
C ILE A 2 43.34 -2.19 -53.38
N LEU A 3 42.66 -1.05 -53.31
CA LEU A 3 42.14 -0.49 -52.06
C LEU A 3 40.84 -1.23 -51.71
N LEU A 4 40.84 -1.97 -50.60
CA LEU A 4 39.62 -2.54 -50.00
C LEU A 4 39.02 -1.48 -49.06
N LEU A 5 37.89 -0.92 -49.45
CA LEU A 5 37.09 -0.02 -48.64
C LEU A 5 36.15 -0.86 -47.76
N SER A 6 36.49 -1.05 -46.49
CA SER A 6 35.62 -1.74 -45.52
C SER A 6 34.55 -0.76 -45.01
N LEU A 7 33.31 -0.94 -45.46
CA LEU A 7 32.15 -0.18 -45.00
C LEU A 7 31.67 -0.74 -43.65
N LEU A 8 32.03 -0.08 -42.54
CA LEU A 8 31.49 -0.37 -41.21
C LEU A 8 30.07 0.20 -41.12
N ILE A 9 29.06 -0.65 -41.31
CA ILE A 9 27.66 -0.33 -41.03
C ILE A 9 27.50 -0.37 -39.50
N PHE A 10 27.54 0.80 -38.86
CA PHE A 10 27.06 0.95 -37.49
C PHE A 10 25.54 0.78 -37.50
N PHE A 11 25.06 -0.39 -37.07
CA PHE A 11 23.68 -0.55 -36.63
C PHE A 11 23.49 0.32 -35.39
N VAL A 12 22.95 1.52 -35.57
CA VAL A 12 22.35 2.27 -34.47
C VAL A 12 20.98 1.61 -34.23
N PRO A 13 20.72 0.99 -33.07
CA PRO A 13 19.37 0.56 -32.75
C PRO A 13 18.51 1.81 -32.69
N LEU A 14 17.55 1.93 -33.60
CA LEU A 14 16.50 2.92 -33.50
C LEU A 14 15.51 2.44 -32.42
N GLU A 15 15.93 2.46 -31.15
CA GLU A 15 15.02 2.24 -30.02
C GLU A 15 14.20 3.52 -29.78
N GLY A 16 13.30 3.79 -30.71
CA GLY A 16 12.16 4.69 -30.51
C GLY A 16 10.98 3.99 -29.86
N GLY A 17 11.22 2.93 -29.08
CA GLY A 17 10.20 2.25 -28.31
C GLY A 17 9.96 3.00 -27.00
N SER A 18 8.82 3.67 -26.89
CA SER A 18 8.35 4.14 -25.57
C SER A 18 8.30 2.92 -24.64
N SER A 19 9.08 2.94 -23.56
CA SER A 19 9.11 1.87 -22.56
C SER A 19 7.71 1.72 -21.95
N SER A 20 7.18 0.49 -21.94
CA SER A 20 5.86 0.21 -21.38
C SER A 20 5.73 0.63 -19.91
N ILE A 21 4.57 1.15 -19.53
CA ILE A 21 4.32 1.61 -18.17
C ILE A 21 4.48 0.47 -17.16
N SER A 22 5.41 0.61 -16.19
CA SER A 22 5.75 -0.45 -15.21
C SER A 22 6.14 0.13 -13.85
N CYS A 23 6.18 -0.70 -12.80
CA CYS A 23 6.96 -0.40 -11.60
C CYS A 23 8.45 -0.49 -11.92
N TYR A 24 9.28 0.37 -11.32
CA TYR A 24 10.74 0.37 -11.46
C TYR A 24 11.41 0.31 -10.09
N ASN A 25 12.53 -0.41 -10.00
CA ASN A 25 13.36 -0.43 -8.80
C ASN A 25 14.47 0.66 -8.86
N ASP A 26 15.31 0.71 -7.82
CA ASP A 26 16.42 1.68 -7.71
C ASP A 26 17.51 1.53 -8.78
N GLN A 27 17.56 0.40 -9.49
CA GLN A 27 18.52 0.18 -10.58
C GLN A 27 18.02 0.76 -11.90
N GLY A 28 16.73 1.13 -11.97
CA GLY A 28 16.07 1.50 -13.21
C GLY A 28 15.56 0.32 -14.02
N ASP A 29 15.52 -0.88 -13.43
CA ASP A 29 14.95 -2.06 -14.05
C ASP A 29 13.44 -2.09 -13.81
N ALA A 30 12.69 -2.49 -14.84
CA ALA A 30 11.26 -2.73 -14.71
C ALA A 30 11.04 -3.99 -13.83
N VAL A 31 10.15 -3.89 -12.84
CA VAL A 31 9.85 -4.96 -11.88
C VAL A 31 8.37 -5.27 -11.84
N ASP A 32 8.06 -6.52 -11.53
CA ASP A 32 6.69 -7.04 -11.38
C ASP A 32 5.95 -6.32 -10.24
N TRP A 33 6.64 -6.11 -9.12
CA TRP A 33 6.16 -5.34 -7.97
C TRP A 33 7.33 -4.90 -7.10
N PHE A 34 7.11 -3.88 -6.29
CA PHE A 34 7.99 -3.53 -5.17
C PHE A 34 7.16 -3.07 -3.96
N TYR A 35 7.70 -3.29 -2.77
CA TYR A 35 7.30 -2.66 -1.54
C TYR A 35 8.42 -1.73 -1.07
N LEU A 36 8.13 -0.44 -0.99
CA LEU A 36 8.99 0.59 -0.42
C LEU A 36 8.44 1.02 0.95
N TYR A 37 9.31 1.02 1.95
CA TYR A 37 9.01 1.44 3.32
C TYR A 37 9.89 2.64 3.67
N LYS A 38 9.33 3.85 3.62
CA LYS A 38 10.05 5.05 4.06
C LYS A 38 10.14 5.08 5.58
N LEU A 39 11.34 5.20 6.12
CA LEU A 39 11.61 5.22 7.55
C LEU A 39 11.21 6.56 8.17
N PRO A 40 10.77 6.60 9.44
CA PRO A 40 10.53 7.85 10.15
C PRO A 40 11.80 8.69 10.28
N LYS A 41 11.64 9.97 10.57
CA LYS A 41 12.79 10.82 10.89
C LYS A 41 13.41 10.37 12.22
N GLN A 42 14.69 10.03 12.20
CA GLN A 42 15.44 9.68 13.41
C GLN A 42 15.86 10.95 14.18
N ASP A 43 15.69 10.94 15.50
CA ASP A 43 16.11 12.05 16.35
C ASP A 43 17.65 12.14 16.46
N GLY A 44 18.18 13.36 16.44
CA GLY A 44 19.61 13.62 16.73
C GLY A 44 20.60 13.45 15.58
N THR A 45 20.18 13.04 14.37
CA THR A 45 21.09 12.89 13.22
C THR A 45 21.29 14.21 12.47
N LYS A 46 22.55 14.65 12.33
CA LYS A 46 22.96 15.85 11.57
C LYS A 46 23.37 15.48 10.14
N SER A 47 22.39 15.24 9.27
CA SER A 47 22.50 15.13 7.79
C SER A 47 23.21 13.88 7.20
N PRO A 48 22.87 13.46 5.96
CA PRO A 48 21.52 13.46 5.37
C PRO A 48 20.75 12.35 6.11
N GLU A 49 19.52 12.53 6.54
CA GLU A 49 18.37 12.14 5.74
C GLU A 49 17.19 12.69 6.52
N LYS A 50 16.47 13.64 5.92
CA LYS A 50 15.38 14.36 6.59
C LYS A 50 14.15 13.45 6.68
N GLY A 51 14.25 12.25 7.25
CA GLY A 51 13.19 11.25 7.22
C GLY A 51 12.79 10.88 5.78
N GLU A 52 13.76 10.80 4.87
CA GLU A 52 13.52 10.48 3.46
C GLU A 52 14.16 9.16 3.03
N MET A 53 14.84 8.45 3.94
CA MET A 53 15.28 7.09 3.64
C MET A 53 14.14 6.13 3.56
N TYR A 54 14.38 5.09 2.79
CA TYR A 54 13.50 3.96 2.71
C TYR A 54 14.27 2.65 2.64
N LEU A 55 13.54 1.60 2.97
CA LEU A 55 13.89 0.24 2.63
C LEU A 55 13.10 -0.16 1.39
N LEU A 56 13.71 -0.97 0.53
CA LEU A 56 13.11 -1.48 -0.68
C LEU A 56 13.12 -3.00 -0.65
N LEU A 57 12.00 -3.57 -1.09
CA LEU A 57 11.84 -4.97 -1.38
C LEU A 57 11.19 -5.11 -2.76
N ASP A 58 11.76 -5.95 -3.60
CA ASP A 58 11.17 -6.29 -4.90
C ASP A 58 11.28 -7.80 -5.17
N LYS A 59 10.72 -8.23 -6.30
CA LYS A 59 10.78 -9.64 -6.71
C LYS A 59 12.23 -10.07 -6.91
N GLY A 60 12.67 -11.02 -6.09
CA GLY A 60 14.03 -11.58 -6.14
C GLY A 60 14.94 -11.07 -5.01
N SER A 61 14.50 -10.06 -4.25
CA SER A 61 15.16 -9.65 -3.01
C SER A 61 15.15 -10.78 -1.97
N GLU A 62 16.25 -10.97 -1.25
CA GLU A 62 16.36 -11.89 -0.10
C GLU A 62 15.92 -11.27 1.23
N GLY A 63 15.34 -10.07 1.16
CA GLY A 63 14.85 -9.27 2.28
C GLY A 63 14.97 -7.78 2.00
N TRP A 64 14.79 -6.96 3.03
CA TRP A 64 14.94 -5.51 2.89
C TRP A 64 16.35 -5.12 2.44
N THR A 65 16.39 -4.25 1.43
CA THR A 65 17.59 -3.52 1.02
C THR A 65 17.44 -2.05 1.36
N ASP A 66 18.54 -1.39 1.71
CA ASP A 66 18.52 0.06 1.88
C ASP A 66 18.33 0.74 0.52
N GLY A 67 17.46 1.75 0.47
CA GLY A 67 17.27 2.58 -0.71
C GLY A 67 18.60 3.23 -1.12
N LYS A 68 18.89 3.24 -2.42
CA LYS A 68 20.14 3.81 -2.95
C LYS A 68 20.15 5.34 -2.95
N VAL A 69 18.98 5.95 -2.84
CA VAL A 69 18.73 7.39 -2.86
C VAL A 69 17.60 7.73 -1.88
N THR A 70 17.23 9.00 -1.77
CA THR A 70 16.08 9.41 -0.95
C THR A 70 14.76 9.16 -1.66
N VAL A 71 13.66 9.06 -0.91
CA VAL A 71 12.31 8.84 -1.47
C VAL A 71 11.83 9.99 -2.39
N ASN A 72 12.45 11.16 -2.29
CA ASN A 72 12.18 12.33 -3.13
C ASN A 72 13.04 12.36 -4.42
N ASP A 73 14.01 11.46 -4.55
CA ASP A 73 14.90 11.42 -5.71
C ASP A 73 14.21 10.78 -6.92
N THR A 74 14.29 11.44 -8.09
CA THR A 74 13.67 10.96 -9.34
C THR A 74 14.33 9.70 -9.90
N THR A 75 15.53 9.36 -9.42
CA THR A 75 16.29 8.17 -9.81
C THR A 75 16.06 6.97 -8.89
N GLY A 76 15.28 7.12 -7.81
CA GLY A 76 14.85 6.02 -6.93
C GLY A 76 13.60 5.30 -7.45
N ALA A 77 13.26 4.15 -6.87
CA ALA A 77 12.13 3.32 -7.30
C ALA A 77 10.80 4.10 -7.42
N LEU A 78 10.45 4.90 -6.39
CA LEU A 78 9.23 5.70 -6.40
C LEU A 78 9.28 6.80 -7.46
N GLY A 79 10.41 7.52 -7.54
CA GLY A 79 10.63 8.61 -8.48
C GLY A 79 10.58 8.15 -9.93
N ARG A 80 11.23 7.02 -10.27
CA ARG A 80 11.15 6.42 -11.62
C ARG A 80 9.75 5.95 -11.96
N THR A 81 9.10 5.27 -11.02
CA THR A 81 7.77 4.70 -11.23
C THR A 81 6.72 5.78 -11.46
N VAL A 82 6.56 6.72 -10.52
CA VAL A 82 5.56 7.78 -10.63
C VAL A 82 6.01 8.84 -11.64
N GLY A 83 7.32 9.05 -11.81
CA GLY A 83 7.94 9.94 -12.79
C GLY A 83 7.51 9.69 -14.24
N GLN A 84 7.12 8.45 -14.56
CA GLN A 84 6.55 8.11 -15.87
C GLN A 84 5.35 8.98 -16.22
N LEU A 85 4.49 9.35 -15.26
CA LEU A 85 3.31 10.20 -15.48
C LEU A 85 3.68 11.56 -16.09
N TYR A 86 4.75 12.16 -15.59
CA TYR A 86 5.18 13.51 -15.97
C TYR A 86 6.05 13.52 -17.23
N SER A 87 6.66 12.38 -17.55
CA SER A 87 7.47 12.22 -18.76
C SER A 87 6.62 11.96 -20.02
N GLN A 88 5.30 11.78 -19.87
CA GLN A 88 4.41 11.55 -20.99
C GLN A 88 4.07 12.85 -21.74
N GLY A 89 4.28 12.86 -23.05
CA GLY A 89 3.87 13.95 -23.92
C GLY A 89 2.35 14.18 -23.94
N LYS A 90 1.89 15.35 -24.40
CA LYS A 90 0.46 15.73 -24.43
C LYS A 90 -0.44 14.79 -25.25
N ASN A 91 0.11 14.07 -26.23
CA ASN A 91 -0.60 13.13 -27.10
C ASN A 91 -0.30 11.66 -26.75
N SER A 92 0.09 11.39 -25.50
CA SER A 92 0.32 10.03 -25.03
C SER A 92 -1.00 9.28 -24.85
N GLU A 93 -1.06 8.05 -25.37
CA GLU A 93 -2.17 7.12 -25.17
C GLU A 93 -2.04 6.41 -23.81
N VAL A 94 -1.99 7.21 -22.73
CA VAL A 94 -1.96 6.71 -21.35
C VAL A 94 -3.20 7.14 -20.60
N ALA A 95 -3.71 6.26 -19.73
CA ALA A 95 -4.75 6.59 -18.76
C ALA A 95 -4.14 6.69 -17.37
N TYR A 96 -4.61 7.64 -16.55
CA TYR A 96 -4.18 7.78 -15.17
C TYR A 96 -5.31 8.22 -14.22
N ILE A 97 -5.19 7.80 -12.96
CA ILE A 97 -6.02 8.27 -11.85
C ILE A 97 -5.10 8.54 -10.66
N LEU A 98 -5.16 9.77 -10.14
CA LEU A 98 -4.55 10.17 -8.88
C LEU A 98 -5.65 10.37 -7.84
N TYR A 99 -5.55 9.64 -6.73
CA TYR A 99 -6.51 9.74 -5.65
C TYR A 99 -5.83 9.79 -4.29
N ASN A 100 -6.36 10.64 -3.42
CA ASN A 100 -5.87 10.85 -2.06
C ASN A 100 -6.93 11.62 -1.27
N ASP A 101 -7.37 11.07 -0.14
CA ASP A 101 -8.31 11.74 0.76
C ASP A 101 -7.73 12.99 1.45
N GLN A 102 -6.43 13.22 1.26
CA GLN A 102 -5.71 14.44 1.61
C GLN A 102 -4.91 14.91 0.39
N ARG A 103 -5.60 15.27 -0.71
CA ARG A 103 -4.99 15.71 -1.98
C ARG A 103 -3.91 16.80 -1.82
N PRO A 104 -2.91 16.87 -2.73
CA PRO A 104 -1.95 17.98 -2.75
C PRO A 104 -2.68 19.32 -2.92
N THR A 105 -2.16 20.39 -2.32
CA THR A 105 -2.65 21.75 -2.55
C THR A 105 -2.03 22.29 -3.85
N GLU A 106 -2.82 23.03 -4.65
CA GLU A 106 -2.37 23.58 -5.93
C GLU A 106 -1.20 24.58 -5.77
N ASP A 107 -1.03 25.16 -4.58
CA ASP A 107 -0.10 26.29 -4.37
C ASP A 107 1.01 26.03 -3.33
N GLY A 108 1.15 24.81 -2.79
CA GLY A 108 2.09 24.54 -1.68
C GLY A 108 1.82 25.34 -0.39
N GLY A 109 0.77 26.18 -0.38
CA GLY A 109 0.33 26.99 0.74
C GLY A 109 -0.56 26.17 1.68
N GLY A 110 -0.17 26.14 2.96
CA GLY A 110 -0.77 25.35 4.04
C GLY A 110 -2.20 25.74 4.46
N ARG A 111 -3.13 25.96 3.53
CA ARG A 111 -4.54 25.83 3.84
C ARG A 111 -4.85 24.34 3.96
N ARG A 112 -4.97 23.89 5.21
CA ARG A 112 -5.62 22.61 5.53
C ARG A 112 -7.00 22.66 4.90
N VAL A 113 -7.21 21.96 3.79
CA VAL A 113 -8.56 21.58 3.39
C VAL A 113 -8.99 20.57 4.43
N ASP A 114 -9.86 20.99 5.33
CA ASP A 114 -10.48 20.14 6.32
C ASP A 114 -11.45 19.19 5.63
N ASN A 115 -10.93 18.07 5.15
CA ASN A 115 -11.77 16.95 4.69
C ASN A 115 -12.44 16.22 5.89
N SER A 116 -12.62 16.89 7.03
CA SER A 116 -13.25 16.35 8.25
C SER A 116 -14.73 15.97 8.06
N GLY A 117 -15.34 16.36 6.92
CA GLY A 117 -16.68 15.95 6.51
C GLY A 117 -16.73 15.13 5.22
N SER A 118 -15.58 14.63 4.74
CA SER A 118 -15.50 13.95 3.45
C SER A 118 -16.00 12.51 3.55
N SER A 119 -17.17 12.22 2.95
CA SER A 119 -17.82 10.90 2.95
C SER A 119 -17.12 9.84 2.09
N GLY A 120 -15.99 10.17 1.44
CA GLY A 120 -15.24 9.22 0.63
C GLY A 120 -14.21 8.42 1.42
N GLY A 121 -13.64 7.43 0.73
CA GLY A 121 -12.72 6.48 1.34
C GLY A 121 -11.43 7.11 1.85
N HIS A 122 -10.88 6.54 2.92
CA HIS A 122 -9.53 6.80 3.40
C HIS A 122 -8.54 5.98 2.59
N THR A 123 -8.36 6.41 1.34
CA THR A 123 -7.57 5.67 0.35
C THR A 123 -6.72 6.60 -0.50
N LYS A 124 -5.52 6.13 -0.86
CA LYS A 124 -4.54 6.93 -1.61
C LYS A 124 -3.72 6.06 -2.57
N GLY A 125 -3.54 6.56 -3.79
CA GLY A 125 -2.73 5.86 -4.77
C GLY A 125 -2.69 6.49 -6.15
N VAL A 126 -2.00 5.76 -7.03
CA VAL A 126 -1.71 6.14 -8.40
C VAL A 126 -2.02 4.96 -9.30
N VAL A 127 -2.86 5.18 -10.31
CA VAL A 127 -3.04 4.28 -11.43
C VAL A 127 -2.44 4.97 -12.66
N LEU A 128 -1.58 4.28 -13.39
CA LEU A 128 -1.07 4.71 -14.69
C LEU A 128 -0.96 3.49 -15.59
N LEU A 129 -1.50 3.57 -16.81
CA LEU A 129 -1.47 2.48 -17.78
C LEU A 129 -1.40 2.98 -19.22
N ASP A 130 -0.86 2.14 -20.09
CA ASP A 130 -0.95 2.22 -21.53
C ASP A 130 -1.85 1.11 -22.09
N LYS A 131 -1.90 0.96 -23.42
CA LYS A 131 -2.71 -0.06 -24.11
C LYS A 131 -2.29 -1.52 -23.89
N ASN A 132 -1.15 -1.76 -23.23
CA ASN A 132 -0.61 -3.09 -22.99
C ASN A 132 -0.67 -3.45 -21.49
N GLN A 133 -0.27 -2.50 -20.63
CA GLN A 133 -0.05 -2.74 -19.21
C GLN A 133 -0.03 -1.42 -18.42
N GLY A 134 0.09 -1.53 -17.10
CA GLY A 134 0.32 -0.38 -16.24
C GLY A 134 0.71 -0.78 -14.84
N PHE A 135 0.70 0.18 -13.92
CA PHE A 135 0.84 -0.11 -12.50
C PHE A 135 -0.31 0.47 -11.67
N TRP A 136 -0.53 -0.15 -10.51
CA TRP A 136 -1.38 0.37 -9.45
C TRP A 136 -0.60 0.47 -8.14
N LEU A 137 -0.23 1.70 -7.78
CA LEU A 137 0.47 2.05 -6.56
C LEU A 137 -0.54 2.43 -5.46
N VAL A 138 -0.38 1.86 -4.27
CA VAL A 138 -1.15 2.21 -3.07
C VAL A 138 -0.17 2.66 -2.00
N HIS A 139 -0.51 3.73 -1.29
CA HIS A 139 0.39 4.35 -0.33
C HIS A 139 -0.33 5.03 0.83
N SER A 140 0.42 5.38 1.88
CA SER A 140 -0.10 6.09 3.05
C SER A 140 0.16 7.60 3.06
N THR A 141 0.98 8.12 2.12
CA THR A 141 1.44 9.52 2.15
C THR A 141 0.37 10.56 1.77
N PRO A 142 0.01 11.50 2.66
CA PRO A 142 -0.85 12.63 2.34
C PRO A 142 -0.19 13.60 1.35
N HIS A 143 -0.99 14.29 0.53
CA HIS A 143 -0.55 15.31 -0.42
C HIS A 143 0.39 14.80 -1.52
N PHE A 144 0.26 13.52 -1.88
CA PHE A 144 1.06 12.86 -2.92
C PHE A 144 0.16 12.13 -3.94
N PRO A 145 0.63 11.98 -5.19
CA PRO A 145 1.68 12.77 -5.86
C PRO A 145 1.18 14.14 -6.38
N PRO A 146 2.04 15.04 -6.89
CA PRO A 146 1.61 16.24 -7.60
C PRO A 146 0.70 15.93 -8.80
N VAL A 147 -0.20 16.87 -9.14
CA VAL A 147 -1.03 16.78 -10.36
C VAL A 147 -0.16 16.71 -11.62
N ARG A 148 -0.63 16.07 -12.70
CA ARG A 148 0.13 15.89 -13.95
C ARG A 148 0.66 17.21 -14.50
N GLN A 149 -0.10 18.30 -14.37
CA GLN A 149 0.27 19.63 -14.87
C GLN A 149 1.44 20.26 -14.11
N ALA A 150 1.78 19.78 -12.91
CA ALA A 150 3.01 20.20 -12.22
C ALA A 150 4.26 19.84 -13.03
N GLY A 151 4.18 18.82 -13.91
CA GLY A 151 5.24 18.50 -14.87
C GLY A 151 6.45 17.79 -14.27
N GLU A 152 6.47 17.53 -12.97
CA GLU A 152 7.56 16.84 -12.29
C GLU A 152 7.10 16.03 -11.07
N PHE A 153 7.86 14.99 -10.77
CA PHE A 153 7.70 14.21 -9.55
C PHE A 153 8.26 14.99 -8.36
N SER A 154 7.53 14.97 -7.24
CA SER A 154 8.07 15.37 -5.95
C SER A 154 7.39 14.62 -4.80
N TYR A 155 8.16 14.39 -3.74
CA TYR A 155 7.70 13.83 -2.49
C TYR A 155 7.35 14.95 -1.51
N PRO A 156 6.17 14.93 -0.86
CA PRO A 156 5.71 16.06 -0.07
C PRO A 156 6.43 16.13 1.28
N SER A 157 6.69 17.35 1.75
CA SER A 157 7.29 17.60 3.07
C SER A 157 6.43 17.10 4.24
N SER A 158 5.11 16.95 4.05
CA SER A 158 4.20 16.31 5.02
C SER A 158 4.53 14.83 5.26
N GLY A 159 5.14 14.17 4.28
CA GLY A 159 5.49 12.75 4.32
C GLY A 159 6.84 12.45 4.96
N VAL A 160 7.59 13.47 5.40
CA VAL A 160 8.97 13.32 5.90
C VAL A 160 9.02 12.77 7.32
N THR A 161 8.17 13.25 8.22
CA THR A 161 8.34 13.01 9.67
C THR A 161 8.12 11.55 10.07
N ASN A 162 7.04 10.92 9.59
CA ASN A 162 6.63 9.59 10.01
C ASN A 162 6.99 8.53 8.96
N GLY A 163 7.05 7.27 9.35
CA GLY A 163 7.18 6.16 8.41
C GLY A 163 5.99 6.10 7.44
N GLN A 164 6.21 5.61 6.21
CA GLN A 164 5.18 5.52 5.16
C GLN A 164 5.40 4.26 4.31
N ASN A 165 4.35 3.67 3.76
CA ASN A 165 4.43 2.53 2.85
C ASN A 165 3.98 2.88 1.43
N PHE A 166 4.56 2.15 0.47
CA PHE A 166 4.25 2.20 -0.95
C PHE A 166 4.35 0.79 -1.53
N ILE A 167 3.23 0.27 -2.05
CA ILE A 167 3.22 -1.02 -2.77
C ILE A 167 2.83 -0.75 -4.22
N CYS A 168 3.76 -1.02 -5.14
CA CYS A 168 3.54 -0.94 -6.57
C CYS A 168 3.43 -2.33 -7.15
N VAL A 169 2.42 -2.57 -7.99
CA VAL A 169 2.30 -3.82 -8.75
C VAL A 169 2.03 -3.48 -10.21
N THR A 170 2.82 -4.08 -11.10
CA THR A 170 2.65 -4.02 -12.55
C THR A 170 1.59 -5.05 -12.95
N TYR A 171 0.56 -4.62 -13.68
CA TYR A 171 -0.53 -5.47 -14.13
C TYR A 171 -0.70 -5.43 -15.65
N PRO A 172 -1.14 -6.54 -16.28
CA PRO A 172 -1.63 -6.49 -17.65
C PRO A 172 -2.92 -5.65 -17.74
N LEU A 173 -3.19 -5.08 -18.92
CA LEU A 173 -4.33 -4.18 -19.14
C LEU A 173 -5.68 -4.75 -18.65
N ASP A 174 -5.91 -6.05 -18.86
CA ASP A 174 -7.17 -6.72 -18.54
C ASP A 174 -7.51 -6.75 -17.03
N ARG A 175 -6.55 -6.48 -16.15
CA ARG A 175 -6.80 -6.35 -14.70
C ARG A 175 -7.35 -4.98 -14.32
N PHE A 176 -7.16 -3.95 -15.13
CA PHE A 176 -7.55 -2.58 -14.77
C PHE A 176 -9.07 -2.35 -14.75
N GLN A 177 -9.85 -3.17 -15.45
CA GLN A 177 -11.30 -3.19 -15.28
C GLN A 177 -11.67 -3.61 -13.85
N THR A 178 -11.11 -4.72 -13.36
CA THR A 178 -11.35 -5.21 -12.00
C THR A 178 -10.81 -4.26 -10.93
N ILE A 179 -9.64 -3.62 -11.18
CA ILE A 179 -9.11 -2.57 -10.30
C ILE A 179 -10.08 -1.38 -10.23
N GLY A 180 -10.65 -0.95 -11.36
CA GLY A 180 -11.68 0.08 -11.39
C GLY A 180 -12.90 -0.27 -10.55
N GLU A 181 -13.36 -1.53 -10.57
CA GLU A 181 -14.47 -2.00 -9.73
C GLU A 181 -14.14 -1.98 -8.23
N GLN A 182 -12.91 -2.35 -7.85
CA GLN A 182 -12.43 -2.24 -6.47
C GLN A 182 -12.48 -0.77 -6.03
N LEU A 183 -11.88 0.13 -6.82
CA LEU A 183 -11.89 1.57 -6.54
C LEU A 183 -13.31 2.16 -6.47
N GLN A 184 -14.28 1.66 -7.23
CA GLN A 184 -15.68 2.10 -7.09
C GLN A 184 -16.26 1.79 -5.70
N ILE A 185 -15.88 0.66 -5.11
CA ILE A 185 -16.26 0.25 -3.75
C ILE A 185 -15.52 1.13 -2.72
N ASN A 186 -14.22 1.39 -2.92
CA ASN A 186 -13.44 2.23 -2.00
C ASN A 186 -13.91 3.69 -1.97
N GLN A 187 -14.56 4.16 -3.04
CA GLN A 187 -15.01 5.55 -3.20
C GLN A 187 -13.89 6.58 -2.96
N PRO A 188 -12.76 6.49 -3.69
CA PRO A 188 -11.59 7.31 -3.47
C PRO A 188 -11.85 8.79 -3.83
N HIS A 189 -11.07 9.67 -3.22
CA HIS A 189 -11.01 11.08 -3.59
C HIS A 189 -10.08 11.30 -4.77
N VAL A 190 -10.62 11.14 -5.99
CA VAL A 190 -9.90 11.44 -7.24
C VAL A 190 -9.72 12.95 -7.39
N TYR A 191 -8.48 13.42 -7.42
CA TYR A 191 -8.18 14.85 -7.57
C TYR A 191 -7.71 15.23 -8.99
N ASP A 192 -7.03 14.32 -9.68
CA ASP A 192 -6.56 14.49 -11.07
C ASP A 192 -6.62 13.15 -11.81
N CYS A 193 -7.16 13.14 -13.02
CA CYS A 193 -7.30 11.95 -13.84
C CYS A 193 -7.54 12.30 -15.31
N ASP A 194 -7.14 11.40 -16.20
CA ASP A 194 -7.42 11.45 -17.64
C ASP A 194 -7.47 10.02 -18.17
N ILE A 195 -8.50 9.70 -18.95
CA ILE A 195 -8.67 8.38 -19.56
C ILE A 195 -9.06 8.59 -21.02
N PRO A 196 -8.10 8.42 -21.96
CA PRO A 196 -8.37 8.53 -23.39
C PRO A 196 -9.52 7.61 -23.83
N GLU A 197 -10.31 8.06 -24.80
CA GLU A 197 -11.49 7.31 -25.28
C GLU A 197 -11.14 5.89 -25.78
N SER A 198 -9.96 5.75 -26.39
CA SER A 198 -9.37 4.47 -26.80
C SER A 198 -9.24 3.46 -25.66
N LEU A 199 -8.86 3.91 -24.46
CA LEU A 199 -8.70 3.09 -23.27
C LEU A 199 -10.00 3.00 -22.46
N ALA A 200 -10.83 4.04 -22.46
CA ALA A 200 -12.08 4.09 -21.69
C ALA A 200 -13.02 2.92 -22.02
N SER A 201 -13.07 2.49 -23.28
CA SER A 201 -13.86 1.34 -23.72
C SER A 201 -13.34 -0.01 -23.20
N LEU A 202 -12.03 -0.10 -22.92
CA LEU A 202 -11.36 -1.32 -22.43
C LEU A 202 -11.41 -1.42 -20.90
N VAL A 203 -11.47 -0.28 -20.20
CA VAL A 203 -11.51 -0.18 -18.74
C VAL A 203 -12.67 0.70 -18.25
N PRO A 204 -13.93 0.38 -18.59
CA PRO A 204 -15.08 1.23 -18.30
C PRO A 204 -15.28 1.51 -16.80
N ALA A 205 -14.94 0.57 -15.91
CA ALA A 205 -15.04 0.83 -14.47
C ALA A 205 -14.03 1.90 -14.01
N LEU A 206 -12.82 1.88 -14.56
CA LEU A 206 -11.80 2.89 -14.29
C LEU A 206 -12.21 4.25 -14.88
N ALA A 207 -12.75 4.26 -16.10
CA ALA A 207 -13.36 5.44 -16.72
C ALA A 207 -14.46 6.05 -15.84
N ALA A 208 -15.32 5.23 -15.23
CA ALA A 208 -16.35 5.69 -14.31
C ALA A 208 -15.77 6.26 -13.01
N VAL A 209 -14.67 5.74 -12.47
CA VAL A 209 -13.98 6.30 -11.29
C VAL A 209 -13.47 7.72 -11.60
N CYS A 210 -12.83 7.94 -12.75
CA CYS A 210 -12.39 9.27 -13.19
C CYS A 210 -13.59 10.19 -13.52
N GLY A 211 -14.62 9.64 -14.17
CA GLY A 211 -15.80 10.34 -14.66
C GLY A 211 -16.79 10.82 -13.58
N LYS A 212 -16.59 10.52 -12.29
CA LYS A 212 -17.44 11.06 -11.21
C LYS A 212 -17.41 12.60 -11.09
N LYS A 213 -16.51 13.30 -11.79
CA LYS A 213 -16.61 14.76 -12.02
C LYS A 213 -17.63 15.19 -13.10
N ARG A 214 -18.07 14.27 -13.97
CA ARG A 214 -18.99 14.50 -15.11
C ARG A 214 -20.37 13.85 -14.96
N LEU A 215 -20.55 12.94 -14.00
CA LEU A 215 -21.78 12.15 -13.82
C LEU A 215 -22.81 12.77 -12.87
N SER A 216 -22.71 14.08 -12.56
CA SER A 216 -23.79 14.79 -11.85
C SER A 216 -25.10 14.85 -12.66
N ASP A 217 -25.07 14.54 -13.96
CA ASP A 217 -26.23 14.67 -14.86
C ASP A 217 -26.77 13.35 -15.44
N VAL A 218 -26.28 12.18 -15.01
CA VAL A 218 -26.85 10.89 -15.44
C VAL A 218 -27.41 10.15 -14.23
N HIS A 219 -28.73 10.21 -14.07
CA HIS A 219 -29.49 9.30 -13.22
C HIS A 219 -29.34 7.86 -13.74
N ILE A 220 -28.27 7.17 -13.36
CA ILE A 220 -28.20 5.72 -13.47
C ILE A 220 -29.11 5.17 -12.37
N ALA A 221 -30.14 4.44 -12.79
CA ALA A 221 -31.17 3.87 -11.92
C ALA A 221 -30.57 3.09 -10.73
N PRO A 222 -31.06 3.30 -9.50
CA PRO A 222 -30.56 2.63 -8.31
C PRO A 222 -31.22 1.27 -8.17
N HIS A 223 -30.71 0.24 -8.86
CA HIS A 223 -31.32 -1.10 -8.76
C HIS A 223 -30.44 -2.19 -8.15
N ASN A 224 -29.21 -1.90 -7.72
CA ASN A 224 -28.46 -2.81 -6.86
C ASN A 224 -27.95 -2.04 -5.64
N LYS A 225 -28.15 -2.60 -4.44
CA LYS A 225 -27.46 -2.10 -3.24
C LYS A 225 -25.95 -2.07 -3.54
N PRO A 226 -25.25 -0.96 -3.26
CA PRO A 226 -23.81 -0.91 -3.49
C PRO A 226 -23.14 -2.04 -2.71
N VAL A 227 -22.30 -2.81 -3.38
CA VAL A 227 -21.49 -3.87 -2.76
C VAL A 227 -20.67 -3.22 -1.65
N SER A 228 -20.88 -3.65 -0.41
CA SER A 228 -20.22 -3.08 0.77
C SER A 228 -18.72 -3.40 0.78
N ASN A 229 -18.34 -4.56 0.26
CA ASN A 229 -16.98 -5.04 0.24
C ASN A 229 -16.80 -6.17 -0.79
N ARG A 230 -15.59 -6.32 -1.34
CA ARG A 230 -15.25 -7.38 -2.29
C ARG A 230 -13.78 -7.76 -2.22
N SER A 231 -13.50 -9.05 -2.13
CA SER A 231 -12.14 -9.57 -2.32
C SER A 231 -11.99 -10.18 -3.70
N VAL A 232 -10.83 -10.01 -4.33
CA VAL A 232 -10.51 -10.62 -5.63
C VAL A 232 -9.01 -10.88 -5.73
N THR A 233 -8.62 -11.99 -6.35
CA THR A 233 -7.23 -12.24 -6.71
C THR A 233 -6.88 -11.46 -7.98
N LEU A 234 -5.83 -10.64 -7.90
CA LEU A 234 -5.22 -9.93 -9.01
C LEU A 234 -3.81 -10.50 -9.24
N THR A 235 -3.63 -11.14 -10.39
CA THR A 235 -2.32 -11.64 -10.81
C THR A 235 -1.55 -10.52 -11.50
N SER A 236 -0.34 -10.23 -11.02
CA SER A 236 0.60 -9.28 -11.62
C SER A 236 1.10 -9.75 -12.98
N LYS A 237 1.80 -8.87 -13.71
CA LYS A 237 2.31 -9.14 -15.06
C LYS A 237 3.19 -10.40 -15.11
N ASP A 238 4.04 -10.62 -14.12
CA ASP A 238 4.93 -11.79 -14.07
C ASP A 238 4.43 -12.90 -13.12
N GLY A 239 3.11 -12.93 -12.85
CA GLY A 239 2.44 -14.08 -12.25
C GLY A 239 2.41 -14.14 -10.72
N THR A 240 2.63 -13.01 -10.02
CA THR A 240 2.46 -12.93 -8.56
C THR A 240 1.00 -12.65 -8.23
N ASP A 241 0.37 -13.50 -7.41
CA ASP A 241 -1.02 -13.32 -7.00
C ASP A 241 -1.13 -12.42 -5.76
N PHE A 242 -1.98 -11.40 -5.85
CA PHE A 242 -2.36 -10.52 -4.75
C PHE A 242 -3.85 -10.65 -4.49
N ILE A 243 -4.26 -10.86 -3.23
CA ILE A 243 -5.67 -10.74 -2.84
C ILE A 243 -5.93 -9.26 -2.52
N SER A 244 -6.73 -8.61 -3.35
CA SER A 244 -7.20 -7.24 -3.15
C SER A 244 -8.52 -7.28 -2.37
N PHE A 245 -8.55 -6.64 -1.21
CA PHE A 245 -9.73 -6.40 -0.39
C PHE A 245 -10.13 -4.94 -0.53
N ALA A 246 -11.30 -4.64 -1.10
CA ALA A 246 -11.93 -3.33 -1.00
C ALA A 246 -13.12 -3.36 -0.06
N LYS A 247 -13.20 -2.36 0.81
CA LYS A 247 -14.42 -2.05 1.56
C LYS A 247 -14.91 -0.65 1.19
N GLY A 248 -16.21 -0.46 1.26
CA GLY A 248 -16.90 0.81 1.19
C GLY A 248 -17.46 1.20 2.56
N ALA A 249 -18.00 2.42 2.67
CA ALA A 249 -18.54 2.96 3.91
C ALA A 249 -19.65 2.11 4.56
N SER A 250 -20.46 1.42 3.74
CA SER A 250 -21.55 0.55 4.22
C SER A 250 -21.08 -0.80 4.78
N PHE A 251 -19.78 -1.12 4.71
CA PHE A 251 -19.22 -2.27 5.43
C PHE A 251 -19.30 -2.10 6.95
N ASP A 252 -19.15 -0.85 7.43
CA ASP A 252 -19.38 -0.43 8.83
C ASP A 252 -18.71 -1.32 9.89
N ASN A 253 -17.45 -1.70 9.64
CA ASN A 253 -16.69 -2.57 10.53
C ASN A 253 -15.16 -2.48 10.32
N ASP A 254 -14.38 -3.04 11.24
CA ASP A 254 -12.93 -3.20 11.11
C ASP A 254 -12.61 -4.08 9.89
N LEU A 255 -11.76 -3.58 8.99
CA LEU A 255 -11.32 -4.33 7.82
C LEU A 255 -10.59 -5.62 8.24
N TYR A 256 -9.71 -5.51 9.24
CA TYR A 256 -8.77 -6.59 9.55
C TYR A 256 -9.44 -7.70 10.33
N HIS A 257 -10.07 -7.35 11.45
CA HIS A 257 -10.72 -8.32 12.33
C HIS A 257 -11.97 -8.96 11.70
N SER A 258 -12.86 -8.15 11.12
CA SER A 258 -14.15 -8.66 10.62
C SER A 258 -14.06 -9.30 9.24
N TRP A 259 -12.91 -9.22 8.55
CA TRP A 259 -12.82 -9.76 7.20
C TRP A 259 -11.46 -10.31 6.78
N VAL A 260 -10.35 -9.54 6.89
CA VAL A 260 -9.05 -10.02 6.38
C VAL A 260 -8.54 -11.24 7.16
N ALA A 261 -8.48 -11.18 8.49
CA ALA A 261 -8.03 -12.31 9.30
C ALA A 261 -8.88 -13.59 9.09
N PRO A 262 -10.23 -13.52 9.14
CA PRO A 262 -11.08 -14.65 8.78
C PRO A 262 -10.87 -15.19 7.35
N SER A 263 -10.68 -14.31 6.37
CA SER A 263 -10.51 -14.70 4.96
C SER A 263 -9.17 -15.40 4.72
N LEU A 264 -8.11 -14.93 5.40
CA LEU A 264 -6.78 -15.51 5.30
C LEU A 264 -6.59 -16.72 6.22
N GLN A 265 -7.54 -16.94 7.14
CA GLN A 265 -7.47 -17.93 8.20
C GLN A 265 -6.18 -17.79 9.00
N SER A 266 -5.87 -16.57 9.42
CA SER A 266 -4.64 -16.25 10.14
C SER A 266 -4.86 -15.17 11.19
N ASP A 267 -4.20 -15.35 12.32
CA ASP A 267 -3.90 -14.27 13.25
C ASP A 267 -3.04 -13.21 12.55
N LEU A 268 -3.30 -11.93 12.81
CA LEU A 268 -2.63 -10.79 12.20
C LEU A 268 -2.05 -9.86 13.27
N LEU A 269 -0.86 -9.34 12.98
CA LEU A 269 -0.32 -8.14 13.61
C LEU A 269 -0.57 -6.97 12.67
N VAL A 270 -1.10 -5.85 13.17
CA VAL A 270 -1.51 -4.72 12.34
C VAL A 270 -0.83 -3.43 12.77
N GLN A 271 -0.15 -2.80 11.81
CA GLN A 271 0.34 -1.43 11.91
C GLN A 271 -0.68 -0.47 11.28
N PHE A 272 -0.95 0.64 11.96
CA PHE A 272 -1.78 1.75 11.48
C PHE A 272 -1.44 3.04 12.24
N TRP A 273 -2.05 4.17 11.87
CA TRP A 273 -1.82 5.43 12.58
C TRP A 273 -2.51 5.46 13.95
N ILE A 274 -1.79 5.02 14.98
CA ILE A 274 -2.28 4.94 16.37
C ILE A 274 -2.55 6.31 17.00
N ARG A 275 -2.07 7.40 16.39
CA ARG A 275 -2.35 8.77 16.82
C ARG A 275 -3.68 9.33 16.28
N SER A 276 -4.58 8.46 15.82
CA SER A 276 -5.96 8.84 15.46
C SER A 276 -6.90 8.73 16.67
N SER A 277 -8.05 9.38 16.61
CA SER A 277 -9.06 9.31 17.67
C SER A 277 -9.90 8.03 17.55
N GLY A 278 -10.32 7.47 18.70
CA GLY A 278 -11.21 6.31 18.71
C GLY A 278 -10.56 5.05 18.14
N ILE A 279 -9.29 4.81 18.46
CA ILE A 279 -8.57 3.58 18.11
C ILE A 279 -9.37 2.35 18.55
N LEU A 280 -9.46 1.36 17.67
CA LEU A 280 -10.02 0.05 18.00
C LEU A 280 -8.95 -0.75 18.75
N PRO A 281 -9.30 -1.41 19.87
CA PRO A 281 -8.34 -2.25 20.57
C PRO A 281 -7.99 -3.51 19.75
N SER A 282 -6.91 -4.18 20.17
CA SER A 282 -6.65 -5.55 19.75
C SER A 282 -7.87 -6.43 20.00
N ASP A 283 -8.20 -7.29 19.03
CA ASP A 283 -9.42 -8.11 19.06
C ASP A 283 -9.07 -9.58 18.83
N CYS A 284 -9.42 -10.42 19.81
CA CYS A 284 -9.17 -11.86 19.83
C CYS A 284 -10.46 -12.69 19.58
N SER A 285 -11.57 -12.03 19.21
CA SER A 285 -12.86 -12.68 18.95
C SER A 285 -12.95 -13.26 17.53
N LEU A 286 -14.04 -13.96 17.21
CA LEU A 286 -14.28 -14.59 15.89
C LEU A 286 -13.24 -15.65 15.46
N GLY A 287 -12.46 -16.16 16.41
CA GLY A 287 -11.52 -17.28 16.18
C GLY A 287 -10.15 -16.89 15.63
N TRP A 288 -9.88 -15.59 15.45
CA TRP A 288 -8.59 -15.06 14.98
C TRP A 288 -8.16 -13.88 15.84
N LYS A 289 -6.86 -13.75 16.10
CA LYS A 289 -6.28 -12.63 16.82
C LYS A 289 -5.86 -11.53 15.86
N VAL A 290 -6.30 -10.31 16.09
CA VAL A 290 -5.83 -9.11 15.38
C VAL A 290 -5.23 -8.15 16.40
N LEU A 291 -3.90 -8.18 16.48
CA LEU A 291 -3.12 -7.48 17.50
C LEU A 291 -2.48 -6.21 16.94
N ASP A 292 -2.52 -5.14 17.71
CA ASP A 292 -1.90 -3.87 17.35
C ASP A 292 -0.38 -3.93 17.55
N ILE A 293 0.36 -3.36 16.60
CA ILE A 293 1.83 -3.25 16.72
C ILE A 293 2.18 -2.01 17.54
N GLU A 294 3.14 -2.16 18.47
CA GLU A 294 3.67 -1.05 19.26
C GLU A 294 5.07 -0.62 18.83
N LEU A 295 5.91 -1.59 18.45
CA LEU A 295 7.30 -1.39 18.06
C LEU A 295 7.59 -2.06 16.72
N ILE A 296 8.22 -1.29 15.83
CA ILE A 296 8.59 -1.72 14.49
C ILE A 296 10.11 -1.78 14.40
N SER A 297 10.63 -2.92 13.96
CA SER A 297 12.06 -3.16 13.77
C SER A 297 12.29 -3.73 12.37
N PRO A 298 12.52 -2.88 11.36
CA PRO A 298 12.60 -3.33 9.98
C PRO A 298 14.03 -3.76 9.63
N GLY A 299 14.46 -4.88 10.21
CA GLY A 299 15.75 -5.51 9.93
C GLY A 299 16.95 -4.74 10.47
N LYS A 300 17.85 -4.28 9.58
CA LYS A 300 19.10 -3.57 9.94
C LYS A 300 18.89 -2.09 10.27
N ALA A 301 17.72 -1.55 9.96
CA ALA A 301 17.37 -0.18 10.31
C ALA A 301 17.06 -0.05 11.81
N PHE A 302 16.96 1.18 12.30
CA PHE A 302 16.66 1.45 13.70
C PHE A 302 15.21 1.07 14.05
N THR A 303 15.00 0.66 15.30
CA THR A 303 13.66 0.38 15.86
C THR A 303 12.97 1.69 16.23
N PHE A 304 11.66 1.77 15.96
CA PHE A 304 10.84 2.95 16.27
C PHE A 304 9.44 2.55 16.74
N LYS A 305 8.73 3.49 17.37
CA LYS A 305 7.36 3.28 17.86
C LYS A 305 6.36 3.35 16.71
N ALA A 306 5.28 2.59 16.80
CA ALA A 306 4.14 2.67 15.88
C ALA A 306 3.55 4.09 15.79
N SER A 307 3.67 4.90 16.85
CA SER A 307 3.26 6.31 16.87
C SER A 307 4.12 7.24 16.00
N GLN A 308 5.26 6.75 15.49
CA GLN A 308 6.13 7.43 14.54
C GLN A 308 5.85 6.96 13.10
N ASP A 309 4.81 6.17 12.85
CA ASP A 309 4.62 5.50 11.56
C ASP A 309 3.20 5.62 11.00
N HIS A 310 3.05 6.29 9.86
CA HIS A 310 1.79 6.49 9.14
C HIS A 310 1.41 5.32 8.22
N SER A 311 2.29 4.36 7.97
CA SER A 311 2.00 3.21 7.12
C SER A 311 0.84 2.38 7.67
N LYS A 312 0.18 1.64 6.79
CA LYS A 312 -0.81 0.63 7.21
C LYS A 312 -0.52 -0.69 6.54
N TRP A 313 -0.26 -1.69 7.35
CA TRP A 313 0.06 -3.03 6.89
C TRP A 313 -0.27 -4.03 7.97
N ALA A 314 -0.44 -5.29 7.58
CA ALA A 314 -0.62 -6.40 8.49
C ALA A 314 0.24 -7.58 8.07
N VAL A 315 0.67 -8.38 9.03
CA VAL A 315 1.40 -9.63 8.79
C VAL A 315 0.82 -10.77 9.60
N SER A 316 0.84 -11.98 9.06
CA SER A 316 0.48 -13.17 9.83
C SER A 316 1.47 -13.42 10.97
N THR A 317 0.97 -13.81 12.16
CA THR A 317 1.84 -14.19 13.29
C THR A 317 2.61 -15.47 13.04
N GLU A 318 2.03 -16.41 12.29
CA GLU A 318 2.68 -17.67 11.94
C GLU A 318 3.50 -17.55 10.66
N ALA A 319 4.74 -18.06 10.73
CA ALA A 319 5.59 -18.20 9.57
C ALA A 319 4.99 -19.22 8.58
N ALA A 320 5.15 -18.93 7.30
CA ALA A 320 4.74 -19.81 6.23
C ALA A 320 5.21 -21.27 6.41
N GLY A 321 4.26 -22.21 6.33
CA GLY A 321 4.52 -23.65 6.43
C GLY A 321 4.15 -24.27 7.79
N ARG A 322 3.82 -23.48 8.81
CA ARG A 322 3.05 -23.93 9.97
C ARG A 322 1.57 -23.61 9.70
N GLY A 323 0.72 -24.63 9.81
CA GLY A 323 -0.74 -24.47 9.67
C GLY A 323 -1.28 -24.20 8.26
N VAL A 324 -2.61 -24.13 8.19
CA VAL A 324 -3.37 -23.53 7.09
C VAL A 324 -3.49 -22.04 7.44
N GLY A 325 -2.97 -21.13 6.59
CA GLY A 325 -3.11 -19.68 6.79
C GLY A 325 -1.84 -18.86 7.09
N GLY A 326 -0.66 -19.45 7.29
CA GLY A 326 0.56 -18.66 7.59
C GLY A 326 1.29 -18.04 6.38
N GLY A 327 1.96 -16.89 6.58
CA GLY A 327 2.88 -16.27 5.62
C GLY A 327 2.33 -15.10 4.80
N TRP A 328 1.38 -14.34 5.34
CA TRP A 328 0.77 -13.20 4.64
C TRP A 328 1.43 -11.88 5.00
N VAL A 329 1.59 -11.03 3.99
CA VAL A 329 1.89 -9.61 4.14
C VAL A 329 0.79 -8.85 3.43
N CYS A 330 0.06 -8.01 4.17
CA CYS A 330 -0.99 -7.15 3.68
C CYS A 330 -0.54 -5.70 3.75
N VAL A 331 -0.70 -4.96 2.67
CA VAL A 331 -0.33 -3.54 2.59
C VAL A 331 -1.56 -2.77 2.12
N GLY A 332 -1.96 -1.74 2.87
CA GLY A 332 -3.17 -1.00 2.61
C GLY A 332 -3.05 0.47 3.01
N ASP A 333 -4.20 1.12 3.07
CA ASP A 333 -4.31 2.56 3.31
C ASP A 333 -5.27 2.93 4.45
N ILE A 334 -6.01 1.97 5.01
CA ILE A 334 -7.02 2.23 6.05
C ILE A 334 -6.48 2.05 7.48
N ASN A 335 -6.86 2.96 8.39
CA ASN A 335 -6.52 2.85 9.81
C ASN A 335 -7.52 1.95 10.57
N ARG A 336 -7.16 1.53 11.79
CA ARG A 336 -8.03 0.85 12.76
C ARG A 336 -8.58 1.83 13.80
N ASN A 337 -9.59 2.61 13.41
CA ASN A 337 -10.32 3.47 14.33
C ASN A 337 -11.81 3.53 13.96
N LYS A 338 -12.66 3.95 14.91
CA LYS A 338 -14.13 4.00 14.75
C LYS A 338 -14.60 4.83 13.56
N ALA A 339 -13.87 5.87 13.17
CA ALA A 339 -14.25 6.67 12.00
C ALA A 339 -14.04 5.90 10.70
N GLU A 340 -12.96 5.11 10.62
CA GLU A 340 -12.63 4.31 9.43
C GLU A 340 -13.49 3.06 9.24
N GLU A 341 -14.27 2.63 10.25
CA GLU A 341 -15.29 1.57 10.07
C GLU A 341 -16.31 1.97 8.98
N LYS A 342 -16.64 3.27 8.92
CA LYS A 342 -17.63 3.89 8.04
C LYS A 342 -17.03 4.58 6.81
N ARG A 343 -15.79 4.28 6.46
CA ARG A 343 -15.12 4.83 5.28
C ARG A 343 -14.66 3.71 4.37
N GLY A 344 -14.65 3.98 3.06
CA GLY A 344 -14.04 3.06 2.12
C GLY A 344 -12.52 3.02 2.27
N GLY A 345 -11.90 1.92 1.88
CA GLY A 345 -10.45 1.74 1.91
C GLY A 345 -10.08 0.30 1.58
N GLU A 346 -8.79 0.03 1.46
CA GLU A 346 -8.30 -1.21 0.88
C GLU A 346 -7.10 -1.81 1.59
N GLY A 347 -6.90 -3.10 1.32
CA GLY A 347 -5.71 -3.85 1.66
C GLY A 347 -5.38 -4.84 0.55
N ARG A 348 -4.10 -4.97 0.21
CA ARG A 348 -3.59 -5.95 -0.76
C ARG A 348 -2.68 -6.92 -0.04
N CYS A 349 -3.07 -8.19 -0.02
CA CYS A 349 -2.34 -9.25 0.65
C CYS A 349 -1.61 -10.13 -0.35
N VAL A 350 -0.34 -10.38 -0.09
CA VAL A 350 0.49 -11.34 -0.82
C VAL A 350 0.95 -12.42 0.15
N CYS A 351 0.90 -13.67 -0.31
CA CYS A 351 1.53 -14.76 0.44
C CYS A 351 2.98 -14.87 0.00
N GLY A 352 3.91 -14.86 0.95
CA GLY A 352 5.34 -14.92 0.58
C GLY A 352 5.92 -16.34 0.48
N THR A 353 5.11 -17.40 0.36
CA THR A 353 5.64 -18.75 0.08
C THR A 353 4.88 -19.54 -0.97
N ARG A 354 5.60 -20.55 -1.49
CA ARG A 354 5.17 -21.52 -2.52
C ARG A 354 3.84 -22.25 -2.26
N ARG A 355 3.26 -22.22 -1.05
CA ARG A 355 1.94 -22.85 -0.80
C ARG A 355 0.76 -22.06 -1.37
N CYS A 356 0.96 -20.81 -1.79
CA CYS A 356 -0.11 -19.95 -2.32
C CYS A 356 0.18 -19.33 -3.70
N GLY A 357 1.17 -19.84 -4.43
CA GLY A 357 1.67 -19.24 -5.67
C GLY A 357 3.15 -18.85 -5.55
N ARG A 358 3.88 -18.79 -6.67
CA ARG A 358 5.36 -18.79 -6.67
C ARG A 358 5.99 -17.53 -6.08
N LEU A 359 6.51 -17.63 -4.84
CA LEU A 359 7.69 -16.88 -4.38
C LEU A 359 8.68 -17.86 -3.71
N THR A 360 9.97 -17.71 -4.02
CA THR A 360 11.04 -18.65 -3.69
C THR A 360 11.46 -18.55 -2.23
N GLY A 361 10.81 -19.36 -1.40
CA GLY A 361 11.26 -19.93 -0.12
C GLY A 361 12.33 -19.20 0.71
N ARG A 362 11.87 -18.41 1.69
CA ARG A 362 12.35 -18.30 3.09
C ARG A 362 11.41 -17.38 3.89
N ARG A 363 11.64 -17.24 5.21
CA ARG A 363 10.66 -16.76 6.23
C ARG A 363 10.40 -15.25 6.10
N LEU A 364 9.11 -14.86 6.17
CA LEU A 364 8.61 -13.52 5.79
C LEU A 364 8.36 -12.54 6.96
N CYS A 365 8.33 -13.07 8.17
CA CYS A 365 8.24 -12.29 9.40
C CYS A 365 8.64 -13.20 10.58
N ASN A 366 9.39 -12.68 11.54
CA ASN A 366 9.53 -13.31 12.86
C ASN A 366 8.93 -12.36 13.89
N ALA A 367 7.61 -12.45 14.02
CA ALA A 367 6.88 -11.77 15.08
C ALA A 367 7.23 -12.40 16.42
N ARG A 368 7.76 -11.63 17.37
CA ARG A 368 7.89 -12.08 18.76
C ARG A 368 6.86 -11.33 19.59
N LEU A 369 5.87 -12.06 20.08
CA LEU A 369 5.07 -11.61 21.21
C LEU A 369 6.02 -11.53 22.41
N VAL A 370 6.21 -10.35 22.96
CA VAL A 370 6.93 -10.19 24.22
C VAL A 370 5.85 -10.03 25.29
N GLU A 371 5.59 -11.12 26.02
CA GLU A 371 4.82 -11.04 27.26
C GLU A 371 5.76 -10.45 28.32
N GLU A 372 5.39 -9.31 28.93
CA GLU A 372 6.07 -8.86 30.15
C GLU A 372 5.69 -9.82 31.28
N GLU A 373 6.69 -10.43 31.92
CA GLU A 373 6.51 -11.11 33.20
C GLU A 373 5.90 -10.10 34.19
N PRO A 374 4.81 -10.44 34.91
CA PRO A 374 4.24 -9.54 35.88
C PRO A 374 5.31 -9.17 36.90
N SER A 375 5.50 -7.86 37.12
CA SER A 375 6.43 -7.36 38.12
C SER A 375 6.11 -8.03 39.46
N SER A 376 7.09 -8.71 40.05
CA SER A 376 6.94 -9.47 41.30
C SER A 376 6.82 -8.60 42.56
N ALA A 377 6.18 -7.44 42.45
CA ALA A 377 5.90 -6.55 43.56
C ALA A 377 4.38 -6.35 43.65
N ASP A 378 3.82 -6.84 44.75
CA ASP A 378 2.41 -6.76 45.18
C ASP A 378 1.48 -7.91 44.75
N ALA A 379 1.73 -9.10 45.29
CA ALA A 379 0.70 -10.13 45.46
C ALA A 379 0.03 -9.99 46.85
N PRO A 380 -1.27 -9.67 46.96
CA PRO A 380 -2.02 -9.85 48.20
C PRO A 380 -2.42 -11.33 48.37
N PRO A 381 -2.66 -11.79 49.62
CA PRO A 381 -2.85 -13.22 49.89
C PRO A 381 -4.16 -13.75 49.31
N GLU A 382 -4.10 -14.99 48.84
CA GLU A 382 -5.20 -15.76 48.25
C GLU A 382 -6.45 -15.82 49.15
N THR A 383 -7.61 -15.54 48.58
CA THR A 383 -8.89 -16.03 49.09
C THR A 383 -9.61 -16.78 47.97
N ALA A 384 -9.93 -18.04 48.25
CA ALA A 384 -10.60 -18.95 47.33
C ALA A 384 -12.08 -18.57 47.15
N GLY A 385 -12.56 -18.47 45.90
CA GLY A 385 -13.99 -18.32 45.63
C GLY A 385 -14.38 -18.01 44.18
N SER A 386 -15.04 -18.99 43.56
CA SER A 386 -15.85 -18.91 42.33
C SER A 386 -15.11 -18.86 40.97
N THR A 387 -15.29 -19.96 40.23
CA THR A 387 -15.00 -20.09 38.80
C THR A 387 -15.98 -19.23 37.99
N GLY A 388 -15.65 -17.96 37.80
CA GLY A 388 -16.16 -17.15 36.71
C GLY A 388 -15.21 -17.28 35.52
N ARG A 389 -15.71 -17.71 34.37
CA ARG A 389 -15.00 -17.65 33.08
C ARG A 389 -14.95 -16.17 32.68
N GLY A 390 -14.01 -15.43 33.26
CA GLY A 390 -13.75 -14.04 32.92
C GLY A 390 -13.18 -13.96 31.50
N ASP A 391 -13.72 -13.06 30.69
CA ASP A 391 -13.08 -12.59 29.46
C ASP A 391 -11.68 -12.10 29.83
N ALA A 392 -10.67 -12.92 29.56
CA ALA A 392 -9.28 -12.50 29.59
C ALA A 392 -9.12 -11.52 28.42
N GLY A 393 -8.99 -10.23 28.74
CA GLY A 393 -8.69 -9.20 27.76
C GLY A 393 -7.48 -9.61 26.91
N CYS A 394 -7.53 -9.26 25.62
CA CYS A 394 -6.44 -9.41 24.66
C CYS A 394 -5.35 -8.36 24.99
N GLU A 395 -4.79 -8.38 26.22
CA GLU A 395 -3.73 -7.48 26.69
C GLU A 395 -2.38 -8.13 26.37
N ILE A 396 -1.89 -7.92 25.15
CA ILE A 396 -0.49 -8.22 24.81
C ILE A 396 0.21 -6.89 24.62
N ASN A 397 1.03 -6.53 25.61
CA ASN A 397 1.54 -5.17 25.77
C ASN A 397 2.78 -4.85 24.93
N ILE A 398 3.43 -5.81 24.25
CA ILE A 398 4.53 -5.49 23.31
C ILE A 398 4.56 -6.50 22.15
N VAL A 399 4.08 -6.07 20.98
CA VAL A 399 4.32 -6.76 19.71
C VAL A 399 5.51 -6.10 19.02
N GLN A 400 6.68 -6.73 19.07
CA GLN A 400 7.81 -6.34 18.24
C GLN A 400 7.72 -7.10 16.91
N CYS A 401 7.45 -6.36 15.83
CA CYS A 401 7.53 -6.93 14.49
C CYS A 401 8.94 -6.77 13.96
N VAL A 402 9.68 -7.88 13.88
CA VAL A 402 10.93 -7.94 13.12
C VAL A 402 10.57 -8.29 11.68
N PHE A 403 10.55 -7.25 10.83
CA PHE A 403 10.23 -7.37 9.42
C PHE A 403 11.43 -7.98 8.69
N LEU A 404 11.52 -9.31 8.67
CA LEU A 404 12.46 -10.06 7.85
C LEU A 404 11.63 -10.70 6.75
N ILE A 405 11.58 -10.08 5.57
CA ILE A 405 11.11 -10.78 4.36
C ILE A 405 12.22 -11.69 3.84
#